data_AF-A0A316QLM7-F1
#
_entry.id   AF-A0A316QLM7-F1
#
_cell.length_a   1.000
_cell.length_b   1.000
_cell.length_c   1.000
_cell.angle_alpha   90.00
_cell.angle_beta   90.00
_cell.angle_gamma   90.00
#
_symmetry.space_group_name_H-M   'P 1'
#
loop_
_entity.id
_entity.type
_entity.pdbx_description
1 polymer ?
#
loop_
_entity_poly.entity_id
_entity_poly.type
_entity_poly.pdbx_seq_one_letter_code
_entity_poly.pdbx_strand_id
1 'polypeptide(L)'
;MNKSESPTLRELREQNKRSREEVAAALGVTANALTNYECGIRRISLEQILILAILYGISTEEVIEAQLNSCHSGLKDSRRLHQTSHTV
;
A
#
# COMPACT_ATOMS: atom_id res chain seq x y z
N MET A 1 -22.18 3.81 6.96
CA MET A 1 -21.51 3.16 5.82
C MET A 1 -20.02 3.23 6.11
N ASN A 2 -19.45 2.13 6.60
CA ASN A 2 -18.12 2.11 7.20
C ASN A 2 -17.07 2.31 6.12
N LYS A 3 -16.11 3.23 6.33
CA LYS A 3 -14.99 3.50 5.43
C LYS A 3 -14.41 2.17 4.94
N SER A 4 -14.63 1.84 3.68
CA SER A 4 -13.94 0.74 3.00
C SER A 4 -12.45 1.03 3.16
N GLU A 5 -11.73 0.18 3.89
CA GLU A 5 -10.29 0.34 4.07
C GLU A 5 -9.65 0.28 2.68
N SER A 6 -8.93 1.33 2.25
CA SER A 6 -8.25 1.32 0.96
C SER A 6 -7.24 0.15 0.92
N PRO A 7 -7.03 -0.53 -0.22
CA PRO A 7 -6.16 -1.70 -0.30
C PRO A 7 -4.71 -1.32 -0.03
N THR A 8 -3.86 -2.27 0.37
CA THR A 8 -2.39 -2.14 0.37
C THR A 8 -1.82 -2.26 -1.05
N LEU A 9 -0.54 -1.93 -1.25
CA LEU A 9 0.14 -2.09 -2.55
C LEU A 9 0.12 -3.55 -3.03
N ARG A 10 0.20 -4.50 -2.09
CA ARG A 10 0.12 -5.93 -2.39
C ARG A 10 -1.27 -6.32 -2.88
N GLU A 11 -2.31 -5.91 -2.16
CA GLU A 11 -3.69 -6.20 -2.53
C GLU A 11 -4.04 -5.57 -3.89
N LEU A 12 -3.56 -4.35 -4.13
CA LEU A 12 -3.73 -3.66 -5.40
C LEU A 12 -3.11 -4.44 -6.57
N ARG A 13 -1.90 -4.99 -6.38
CA ARG A 13 -1.26 -5.87 -7.38
C ARG A 13 -2.06 -7.15 -7.61
N GLU A 14 -2.50 -7.79 -6.53
CA GLU A 14 -3.24 -9.07 -6.59
C GLU A 14 -4.61 -8.89 -7.26
N GLN A 15 -5.31 -7.79 -7.00
CA GLN A 15 -6.55 -7.41 -7.69
C GLN A 15 -6.35 -7.22 -9.19
N ASN A 16 -5.21 -6.67 -9.59
CA ASN A 16 -4.81 -6.51 -10.99
C ASN A 16 -4.22 -7.79 -11.62
N LYS A 17 -4.16 -8.90 -10.87
CA LYS A 17 -3.66 -10.21 -11.32
C LYS A 17 -2.25 -10.16 -11.91
N ARG A 18 -1.39 -9.28 -11.39
CA ARG A 18 0.01 -9.15 -11.83
C ARG A 18 0.97 -9.88 -10.89
N SER A 19 1.99 -10.49 -11.46
CA SER A 19 3.13 -11.02 -10.71
C SER A 19 4.01 -9.91 -10.15
N ARG A 20 4.86 -10.22 -9.16
CA ARG A 20 5.80 -9.24 -8.62
C ARG A 20 6.86 -8.86 -9.65
N GLU A 21 7.26 -9.82 -10.46
CA GLU A 21 8.26 -9.70 -11.50
C GLU A 21 7.80 -8.72 -12.58
N GLU A 22 6.54 -8.83 -13.04
CA GLU A 22 5.95 -7.91 -14.01
C GLU A 22 5.92 -6.46 -13.49
N VAL A 23 5.46 -6.26 -12.26
CA VAL A 23 5.33 -4.92 -11.67
C VAL A 23 6.70 -4.33 -11.38
N ALA A 24 7.65 -5.13 -10.87
CA ALA A 24 9.01 -4.69 -10.63
C ALA A 24 9.70 -4.27 -11.94
N ALA A 25 9.50 -5.02 -13.02
CA ALA A 25 10.01 -4.67 -14.34
C ALA A 25 9.42 -3.35 -14.85
N ALA A 26 8.10 -3.14 -14.70
CA ALA A 26 7.45 -1.87 -15.07
C ALA A 26 8.00 -0.68 -14.29
N LEU A 27 8.37 -0.88 -13.02
CA LEU A 27 8.95 0.15 -12.15
C LEU A 27 10.47 0.32 -12.32
N GLY A 28 11.13 -0.53 -13.12
CA GLY A 28 12.59 -0.54 -13.25
C GLY A 28 13.33 -0.92 -11.97
N VAL A 29 12.75 -1.79 -11.13
CA VAL A 29 13.32 -2.24 -9.86
C VAL A 29 13.40 -3.75 -9.78
N THR A 30 14.03 -4.28 -8.72
CA THR A 30 14.05 -5.72 -8.45
C THR A 30 12.75 -6.18 -7.79
N ALA A 31 12.37 -7.45 -7.97
CA ALA A 31 11.23 -8.05 -7.27
C ALA A 31 11.36 -7.92 -5.74
N ASN A 32 12.58 -7.98 -5.20
CA ASN A 32 12.83 -7.76 -3.78
C ASN A 32 12.55 -6.31 -3.35
N ALA A 33 12.89 -5.33 -4.19
CA ALA A 33 12.53 -3.94 -3.92
C ALA A 33 11.01 -3.75 -3.89
N LEU A 34 10.27 -4.42 -4.79
CA LEU A 34 8.81 -4.42 -4.77
C LEU A 34 8.26 -5.05 -3.48
N THR A 35 8.82 -6.17 -3.02
CA THR A 35 8.45 -6.77 -1.73
C THR A 35 8.64 -5.77 -0.58
N ASN A 36 9.75 -5.03 -0.56
CA ASN A 36 9.98 -4.00 0.46
C ASN A 36 8.95 -2.86 0.40
N TYR A 37 8.44 -2.53 -0.78
CA TYR A 37 7.35 -1.57 -0.94
C TYR A 37 6.03 -2.14 -0.41
N GLU A 38 5.68 -3.37 -0.81
CA GLU A 38 4.47 -4.07 -0.38
C GLU A 38 4.41 -4.27 1.14
N CYS A 39 5.56 -4.52 1.78
CA CYS A 39 5.69 -4.65 3.23
C CYS A 39 5.79 -3.31 3.96
N GLY A 40 5.77 -2.17 3.25
CA GLY A 40 5.89 -0.85 3.85
C GLY A 40 7.27 -0.52 4.43
N ILE A 41 8.30 -1.34 4.15
CA ILE A 41 9.69 -1.13 4.61
C ILE A 41 10.31 0.08 3.90
N ARG A 42 9.97 0.27 2.62
CA ARG A 42 10.46 1.38 1.81
C ARG A 42 9.32 2.07 1.09
N ARG A 43 9.43 3.39 0.91
CA ARG A 43 8.46 4.14 0.11
C ARG A 43 8.78 4.14 -1.38
N ILE A 44 7.76 4.01 -2.22
CA ILE A 44 7.81 4.30 -3.67
C ILE A 44 7.89 5.81 -3.91
N SER A 45 8.52 6.20 -5.01
CA SER A 45 8.64 7.60 -5.46
C SER A 45 7.39 8.08 -6.20
N LEU A 46 7.35 9.39 -6.50
CA LEU A 46 6.25 9.97 -7.29
C LEU A 46 6.21 9.42 -8.72
N GLU A 47 7.36 9.20 -9.34
CA GLU A 47 7.46 8.59 -10.67
C GLU A 47 6.89 7.16 -10.65
N GLN A 48 7.21 6.39 -9.61
CA GLN A 48 6.69 5.04 -9.43
C GLN A 48 5.17 5.04 -9.18
N ILE A 49 4.63 6.02 -8.47
CA ILE A 49 3.19 6.20 -8.29
C ILE A 49 2.50 6.40 -9.65
N LEU A 50 3.05 7.27 -10.50
CA LEU A 50 2.50 7.51 -11.84
C LEU A 50 2.51 6.25 -12.71
N ILE A 51 3.61 5.49 -12.67
CA ILE A 51 3.73 4.22 -13.40
C ILE A 51 2.68 3.22 -12.94
N LEU A 52 2.49 3.05 -11.62
CA LEU A 52 1.47 2.13 -11.08
C LEU A 52 0.05 2.56 -11.43
N ALA A 53 -0.25 3.85 -11.36
CA ALA A 53 -1.55 4.39 -11.73
C ALA A 53 -1.90 4.05 -13.19
N ILE A 54 -0.94 4.23 -14.10
CA ILE A 54 -1.10 3.87 -15.53
C ILE A 54 -1.20 2.34 -15.70
N LEU A 55 -0.34 1.57 -15.03
CA LEU A 55 -0.29 0.11 -15.17
C LEU A 55 -1.59 -0.58 -14.72
N TYR A 56 -2.21 -0.05 -13.66
CA TYR A 56 -3.44 -0.58 -13.09
C TYR A 56 -4.71 0.13 -13.57
N GLY A 57 -4.59 1.25 -14.28
CA GLY A 57 -5.73 2.01 -14.78
C GLY A 57 -6.54 2.69 -13.67
N ILE A 58 -5.87 3.14 -12.61
CA ILE A 58 -6.48 3.78 -11.43
C ILE A 58 -5.91 5.18 -11.20
N SER A 59 -6.48 5.93 -10.25
CA SER A 59 -5.97 7.25 -9.89
C SER A 59 -4.65 7.18 -9.12
N THR A 60 -3.84 8.24 -9.20
CA THR A 60 -2.64 8.36 -8.36
C THR A 60 -2.99 8.42 -6.87
N GLU A 61 -4.15 8.97 -6.52
CA GLU A 61 -4.64 9.05 -5.15
C GLU A 61 -4.85 7.65 -4.56
N GLU A 62 -5.46 6.72 -5.31
CA GLU A 62 -5.60 5.33 -4.88
C GLU A 62 -4.26 4.63 -4.63
N VAL A 63 -3.25 4.88 -5.48
CA VAL A 63 -1.89 4.34 -5.27
C VAL A 63 -1.24 4.93 -4.02
N ILE A 64 -1.45 6.23 -3.76
CA ILE A 64 -0.94 6.92 -2.57
C ILE A 64 -1.59 6.36 -1.31
N GLU A 65 -2.91 6.20 -1.30
CA GLU A 65 -3.63 5.56 -0.19
C GLU A 65 -3.11 4.15 0.07
N ALA A 66 -2.89 3.37 -0.99
CA ALA A 66 -2.38 2.02 -0.87
C ALA A 66 -0.97 1.94 -0.30
N GLN A 67 -0.13 2.90 -0.68
CA GLN A 67 1.19 3.07 -0.10
C GLN A 67 1.12 3.40 1.40
N LEU A 68 0.25 4.35 1.77
CA LEU A 68 0.05 4.69 3.16
C LEU A 68 -0.39 3.46 3.96
N ASN A 69 -1.36 2.68 3.46
CA ASN A 69 -1.84 1.50 4.17
C ASN A 69 -0.79 0.39 4.31
N SER A 70 0.10 0.25 3.33
CA SER A 70 1.24 -0.69 3.41
C SER A 70 2.20 -0.30 4.55
N CYS A 71 2.48 1.00 4.71
CA CYS A 71 3.36 1.53 5.76
C CYS A 71 2.73 1.51 7.17
N HIS A 72 1.40 1.65 7.28
CA HIS A 72 0.69 1.74 8.58
C HIS A 72 0.42 0.40 9.25
N SER A 73 0.74 -0.72 8.60
CA SER A 73 0.63 -2.07 9.19
C SER A 73 1.48 -2.23 10.47
N GLY A 74 2.55 -1.44 10.65
CA GLY A 74 3.34 -1.38 11.88
C GLY A 74 2.78 -0.51 13.03
N LEU A 75 1.69 0.24 12.79
CA LEU A 75 1.02 1.08 13.80
C LEU A 75 -0.29 0.48 14.34
N LYS A 76 -0.69 -0.70 13.85
CA LYS A 76 -1.93 -1.37 14.31
C LYS A 76 -1.88 -1.79 15.79
N ASP A 77 -0.70 -1.79 16.43
CA ASP A 77 -0.57 -2.08 17.87
C ASP A 77 -0.84 -0.89 18.81
N SER A 78 -0.70 0.37 18.35
CA SER A 78 -0.78 1.54 19.26
C SER A 78 -2.16 2.19 19.35
N ARG A 79 -3.12 1.82 18.51
CA ARG A 79 -4.50 2.35 18.55
C ARG A 79 -5.45 1.57 19.46
N ARG A 80 -4.92 0.82 20.43
CA ARG A 80 -5.67 0.10 21.48
C ARG A 80 -5.42 0.64 22.89
N LEU A 81 -5.18 1.95 23.07
CA LEU A 81 -4.94 2.55 24.39
C LEU A 81 -5.87 3.72 24.79
N HIS A 82 -6.86 4.10 23.98
CA HIS A 82 -7.86 5.10 24.41
C HIS A 82 -9.29 4.57 24.34
N GLN A 83 -9.57 3.46 25.04
CA GLN A 83 -10.92 3.09 25.48
C GLN A 83 -10.89 2.40 26.86
N THR A 84 -10.27 3.02 27.87
CA THR A 84 -10.48 2.66 29.28
C THR A 84 -10.41 3.91 30.16
N SER A 85 -11.47 4.71 30.16
CA SER A 85 -11.78 5.64 31.25
C SER A 85 -13.25 6.05 31.12
N HIS A 86 -14.15 5.10 31.36
CA HIS A 86 -15.50 5.43 31.79
C HIS A 86 -15.92 4.46 32.91
N THR A 87 -15.49 4.82 34.11
CA THR A 87 -15.99 4.36 35.42
C THR A 87 -15.49 5.48 36.34
N VAL A 88 -16.29 6.27 37.05
CA VAL A 88 -17.53 6.05 37.79
C VAL A 88 -18.34 7.34 37.79
#